data_AF-A0A660V2H5-F1
#
_entry.id   AF-A0A660V2H5-F1
#
_cell.length_a   1.000
_cell.length_b   1.000
_cell.length_c   1.000
_cell.angle_alpha   90.00
_cell.angle_beta   90.00
_cell.angle_gamma   90.00
#
_symmetry.space_group_name_H-M   'P 1'
#
loop_
_entity.id
_entity.type
_entity.pdbx_description
1 polymer ?
#
loop_
_entity_poly.entity_id
_entity_poly.type
_entity_poly.pdbx_seq_one_letter_code
_entity_poly.pdbx_strand_id
1 'polypeptide(L)'
;MMSFQVKHRFLLVICGFALLGVNGCEQQVEIETSAPAEVITEAAPAEVITEAAHAEAECTKAEEKEEVPVATAGPKVAFEPWYALGPFYNITFEQVIGPENGPDLTREYEQDTPFKYKWKRHPEWEDGKGLDLRLPANSSMYFYRIAKASQAGKIKFTVGTGDGLQVWVNGDEVFKRFEVGNANTEKISANLHRGSNTILLKVYNQDSASELYFEK
;
A
#
# COMPACT_ATOMS: atom_id res chain seq x y z
N MET A 1 -56.48 -16.55 -20.82
CA MET A 1 -56.81 -15.27 -20.16
C MET A 1 -55.52 -14.73 -19.57
N MET A 2 -55.13 -13.49 -19.92
CA MET A 2 -54.02 -12.69 -19.35
C MET A 2 -52.71 -13.43 -18.95
N SER A 3 -51.69 -13.33 -19.81
CA SER A 3 -50.28 -13.40 -19.38
C SER A 3 -49.72 -11.98 -19.36
N PHE A 4 -49.37 -11.47 -18.18
CA PHE A 4 -48.74 -10.17 -18.02
C PHE A 4 -47.23 -10.31 -18.21
N GLN A 5 -46.65 -9.50 -19.10
CA GLN A 5 -45.19 -9.29 -19.18
C GLN A 5 -44.87 -7.83 -18.89
N VAL A 6 -44.25 -7.60 -17.73
CA VAL A 6 -43.92 -6.26 -17.21
C VAL A 6 -42.61 -5.80 -17.86
N LYS A 7 -42.71 -5.08 -18.98
CA LYS A 7 -41.56 -4.36 -19.55
C LYS A 7 -41.16 -3.21 -18.63
N HIS A 8 -40.12 -3.42 -17.83
CA HIS A 8 -39.53 -2.37 -17.00
C HIS A 8 -38.87 -1.31 -17.90
N ARG A 9 -39.35 -0.07 -17.79
CA ARG A 9 -38.71 1.10 -18.41
C ARG A 9 -37.51 1.50 -17.56
N PHE A 10 -36.30 1.27 -18.06
CA PHE A 10 -35.11 1.94 -17.53
C PHE A 10 -35.08 3.38 -18.07
N LEU A 11 -35.18 4.36 -17.18
CA LEU A 11 -35.05 5.78 -17.49
C LEU A 11 -33.61 6.21 -17.20
N LEU A 12 -32.74 6.16 -18.20
CA LEU A 12 -31.38 6.70 -18.08
C LEU A 12 -31.40 8.18 -18.47
N VAL A 13 -31.24 9.06 -17.48
CA VAL A 13 -31.13 10.51 -17.70
C VAL A 13 -29.71 10.82 -18.18
N ILE A 14 -29.55 11.09 -19.48
CA ILE A 14 -28.31 11.62 -20.04
C ILE A 14 -28.49 13.12 -20.22
N CYS A 15 -27.80 13.91 -19.39
CA CYS A 15 -27.78 15.36 -19.51
C CYS A 15 -26.92 15.82 -20.69
N GLY A 16 -27.58 16.38 -21.69
CA GLY A 16 -27.12 17.57 -22.43
C GLY A 16 -25.76 17.53 -23.12
N PHE A 17 -25.76 17.20 -24.41
CA PHE A 17 -24.87 17.85 -25.39
C PHE A 17 -25.69 18.45 -26.53
N ALA A 18 -25.26 19.61 -27.02
CA ALA A 18 -26.07 20.49 -27.88
C ALA A 18 -26.13 20.02 -29.35
N LEU A 19 -27.16 20.48 -30.06
CA LEU A 19 -27.40 20.19 -31.48
C LEU A 19 -26.32 20.79 -32.40
N LEU A 20 -25.98 20.02 -33.44
CA LEU A 20 -25.79 20.36 -34.87
C LEU A 20 -25.06 19.16 -35.50
N GLY A 21 -25.53 18.45 -36.53
CA GLY A 21 -26.64 18.69 -37.45
C GLY A 21 -26.23 18.26 -38.86
N VAL A 22 -26.16 16.94 -39.14
CA VAL A 22 -25.83 16.40 -40.48
C VAL A 22 -26.69 15.15 -40.77
N ASN A 23 -27.07 14.97 -42.04
CA ASN A 23 -28.03 13.97 -42.50
C ASN A 23 -27.48 12.53 -42.59
N GLY A 24 -28.34 11.58 -42.23
CA GLY A 24 -28.61 10.32 -42.92
C GLY A 24 -27.48 9.43 -43.44
N CYS A 25 -27.33 8.27 -42.80
CA CYS A 25 -27.53 6.97 -43.48
C CYS A 25 -27.71 5.87 -42.41
N GLU A 26 -28.75 5.05 -42.52
CA GLU A 26 -28.85 3.82 -41.72
C GLU A 26 -27.93 2.76 -42.31
N GLN A 27 -27.06 2.17 -41.49
CA GLN A 27 -26.44 0.89 -41.83
C GLN A 27 -26.29 0.05 -40.58
N GLN A 28 -27.10 -1.00 -40.50
CA GLN A 28 -26.94 -2.08 -39.53
C GLN A 28 -25.69 -2.89 -39.92
N VAL A 29 -24.84 -3.19 -38.95
CA VAL A 29 -23.78 -4.19 -39.10
C VAL A 29 -24.06 -5.29 -38.10
N GLU A 30 -24.73 -6.33 -38.60
CA GLU A 30 -24.96 -7.58 -37.92
C GLU A 30 -23.68 -8.42 -38.00
N ILE A 31 -23.15 -8.85 -36.85
CA ILE A 31 -21.95 -9.70 -36.79
C ILE A 31 -22.39 -11.12 -36.46
N GLU A 32 -22.81 -11.86 -37.50
CA GLU A 32 -23.07 -13.29 -37.37
C GLU A 32 -21.76 -14.07 -37.16
N THR A 33 -21.82 -15.10 -36.34
CA THR A 33 -20.72 -16.04 -36.09
C THR A 33 -20.92 -17.31 -36.91
N SER A 34 -19.86 -17.80 -37.56
CA SER A 34 -19.86 -19.13 -38.18
C SER A 34 -18.57 -19.89 -37.87
N ALA A 35 -18.73 -21.19 -37.62
CA ALA A 35 -17.68 -22.16 -37.29
C ALA A 35 -17.43 -23.06 -38.54
N PRO A 36 -16.86 -24.29 -38.48
CA PRO A 36 -16.07 -24.96 -37.42
C PRO A 36 -14.81 -25.73 -37.93
N ALA A 37 -14.15 -26.42 -36.99
CA ALA A 37 -13.44 -27.71 -37.12
C ALA A 37 -12.11 -27.84 -37.92
N GLU A 38 -11.12 -28.46 -37.26
CA GLU A 38 -10.59 -29.76 -37.71
C GLU A 38 -10.08 -30.59 -36.49
N VAL A 39 -10.09 -31.91 -36.62
CA VAL A 39 -9.69 -32.90 -35.59
C VAL A 39 -8.57 -33.76 -36.17
N ILE A 40 -7.52 -34.06 -35.40
CA ILE A 40 -6.50 -35.04 -35.79
C ILE A 40 -6.18 -35.97 -34.62
N THR A 41 -6.44 -37.27 -34.81
CA THR A 41 -5.97 -38.41 -33.99
C THR A 41 -4.53 -38.77 -34.38
N GLU A 42 -3.70 -39.46 -33.59
CA GLU A 42 -3.70 -40.92 -33.37
C GLU A 42 -2.60 -41.33 -32.35
N ALA A 43 -2.45 -42.63 -32.06
CA ALA A 43 -1.81 -43.21 -30.87
C ALA A 43 -0.33 -43.66 -31.02
N ALA A 44 0.22 -44.22 -29.93
CA ALA A 44 1.57 -44.78 -29.76
C ALA A 44 1.77 -46.18 -30.43
N PRO A 45 2.98 -46.81 -30.39
CA PRO A 45 3.42 -47.61 -29.24
C PRO A 45 4.97 -47.60 -28.97
N ALA A 46 5.52 -48.60 -28.25
CA ALA A 46 6.85 -48.60 -27.60
C ALA A 46 7.69 -49.89 -27.82
N GLU A 47 9.01 -49.84 -27.55
CA GLU A 47 9.99 -50.90 -27.15
C GLU A 47 11.34 -50.19 -26.82
N VAL A 48 12.13 -50.40 -25.75
CA VAL A 48 12.77 -51.57 -25.07
C VAL A 48 13.99 -52.15 -25.80
N ILE A 49 15.21 -51.91 -25.26
CA ILE A 49 16.40 -52.77 -25.46
C ILE A 49 17.40 -52.74 -24.28
N THR A 50 18.16 -53.85 -24.18
CA THR A 50 19.15 -54.30 -23.18
C THR A 50 20.61 -54.08 -23.69
N GLU A 51 21.72 -54.15 -22.92
CA GLU A 51 22.02 -54.25 -21.48
C GLU A 51 23.56 -54.07 -21.26
N ALA A 52 24.05 -54.18 -20.02
CA ALA A 52 25.44 -54.47 -19.59
C ALA A 52 26.50 -53.34 -19.56
N ALA A 53 27.01 -53.06 -18.35
CA ALA A 53 28.43 -53.22 -18.00
C ALA A 53 28.64 -53.19 -16.48
N HIS A 54 29.63 -53.94 -16.00
CA HIS A 54 29.98 -54.12 -14.59
C HIS A 54 31.17 -53.20 -14.22
N ALA A 55 31.08 -52.46 -13.11
CA ALA A 55 32.23 -51.80 -12.50
C ALA A 55 31.95 -51.50 -11.02
N GLU A 56 32.71 -52.13 -10.12
CA GLU A 56 32.77 -51.71 -8.72
C GLU A 56 33.60 -50.43 -8.60
N ALA A 57 33.12 -49.47 -7.81
CA ALA A 57 33.92 -48.37 -7.32
C ALA A 57 33.42 -47.98 -5.92
N GLU A 58 34.14 -48.41 -4.88
CA GLU A 58 34.07 -47.72 -3.60
C GLU A 58 34.52 -46.27 -3.82
N CYS A 59 33.64 -45.32 -3.55
CA CYS A 59 34.05 -43.92 -3.45
C CYS A 59 33.33 -43.26 -2.28
N THR A 60 34.09 -43.11 -1.19
CA THR A 60 33.96 -42.12 -0.12
C THR A 60 32.57 -41.61 0.24
N LYS A 61 32.17 -41.88 1.48
CA LYS A 61 31.12 -41.16 2.21
C LYS A 61 31.36 -39.65 2.07
N ALA A 62 30.63 -39.00 1.17
CA ALA A 62 30.63 -37.54 1.07
C ALA A 62 30.04 -37.00 2.38
N GLU A 63 30.86 -36.28 3.14
CA GLU A 63 30.35 -35.44 4.23
C GLU A 63 29.49 -34.35 3.57
N GLU A 64 28.18 -34.53 3.68
CA GLU A 64 27.21 -33.47 3.45
C GLU A 64 27.59 -32.33 4.40
N LYS A 65 28.27 -31.32 3.85
CA LYS A 65 28.51 -30.07 4.55
C LYS A 65 27.14 -29.44 4.74
N GLU A 66 26.57 -29.67 5.90
CA GLU A 66 25.49 -28.87 6.45
C GLU A 66 25.95 -27.41 6.37
N GLU A 67 25.51 -26.69 5.34
CA GLU A 67 25.70 -25.26 5.25
C GLU A 67 24.86 -24.64 6.36
N VAL A 68 25.48 -24.53 7.54
CA VAL A 68 24.94 -23.82 8.70
C VAL A 68 24.43 -22.49 8.17
N PRO A 69 23.11 -22.23 8.18
CA PRO A 69 22.55 -21.07 7.52
C PRO A 69 23.16 -19.84 8.18
N VAL A 70 24.01 -19.13 7.44
CA VAL A 70 24.60 -17.87 7.89
C VAL A 70 23.43 -16.98 8.21
N ALA A 71 23.23 -16.72 9.50
CA ALA A 71 22.16 -15.86 9.99
C ALA A 71 22.39 -14.47 9.42
N THR A 72 21.76 -14.19 8.28
CA THR A 72 21.83 -12.90 7.60
C THR A 72 21.19 -11.88 8.52
N ALA A 73 22.05 -11.11 9.18
CA ALA A 73 21.61 -10.03 10.06
C ALA A 73 20.59 -9.15 9.32
N GLY A 74 19.57 -8.69 10.03
CA GLY A 74 18.48 -7.88 9.47
C GLY A 74 18.99 -6.63 8.74
N PRO A 75 18.14 -5.99 7.93
CA PRO A 75 18.55 -4.83 7.14
C PRO A 75 19.14 -3.74 8.06
N LYS A 76 20.34 -3.25 7.71
CA LYS A 76 20.86 -2.03 8.34
C LYS A 76 20.09 -0.86 7.74
N VAL A 77 19.42 -0.09 8.59
CA VAL A 77 18.56 1.02 8.14
C VAL A 77 19.09 2.35 8.68
N ALA A 78 19.44 3.24 7.75
CA ALA A 78 19.69 4.65 8.05
C ALA A 78 18.40 5.43 7.78
N PHE A 79 17.98 6.27 8.71
CA PHE A 79 16.77 7.07 8.56
C PHE A 79 17.11 8.53 8.33
N GLU A 80 16.34 9.17 7.45
CA GLU A 80 16.45 10.61 7.19
C GLU A 80 15.59 11.41 8.18
N PRO A 81 15.88 12.71 8.37
CA PRO A 81 15.06 13.61 9.16
C PRO A 81 13.58 13.58 8.83
N TRP A 82 12.78 13.85 9.85
CA TRP A 82 11.34 13.98 9.73
C TRP A 82 10.94 15.16 8.84
N TYR A 83 9.79 14.99 8.19
CA TYR A 83 8.99 16.04 7.60
C TYR A 83 7.62 16.02 8.28
N ALA A 84 7.01 17.19 8.46
CA ALA A 84 5.67 17.31 9.04
C ALA A 84 4.75 18.18 8.18
N LEU A 85 3.45 17.83 8.18
CA LEU A 85 2.41 18.52 7.41
C LEU A 85 1.13 18.65 8.25
N GLY A 86 0.57 19.86 8.31
CA GLY A 86 -0.56 20.20 9.17
C GLY A 86 -0.16 21.13 10.33
N PRO A 87 -0.92 21.14 11.44
CA PRO A 87 -2.16 20.38 11.64
C PRO A 87 -3.28 20.78 10.66
N PHE A 88 -4.06 19.81 10.24
CA PHE A 88 -5.32 19.99 9.51
C PHE A 88 -6.47 20.02 10.52
N TYR A 89 -7.37 21.00 10.41
CA TYR A 89 -8.36 21.32 11.45
C TYR A 89 -9.77 20.86 11.08
N ASN A 90 -10.59 20.53 12.07
CA ASN A 90 -12.01 20.17 11.89
C ASN A 90 -12.22 19.00 10.92
N ILE A 91 -11.43 17.94 11.09
CA ILE A 91 -11.46 16.72 10.29
C ILE A 91 -11.74 15.52 11.20
N THR A 92 -12.25 14.42 10.63
CA THR A 92 -12.30 13.13 11.35
C THR A 92 -11.04 12.31 11.10
N PHE A 93 -10.82 11.27 11.91
CA PHE A 93 -9.71 10.34 11.70
C PHE A 93 -9.78 9.63 10.33
N GLU A 94 -10.99 9.28 9.88
CA GLU A 94 -11.25 8.55 8.64
C GLU A 94 -11.11 9.43 7.39
N GLN A 95 -11.21 10.75 7.52
CA GLN A 95 -11.16 11.68 6.39
C GLN A 95 -9.80 11.62 5.70
N VAL A 96 -9.79 11.26 4.41
CA VAL A 96 -8.60 11.27 3.55
C VAL A 96 -8.35 12.69 3.05
N ILE A 97 -7.11 13.18 3.17
CA ILE A 97 -6.76 14.59 2.91
C ILE A 97 -5.79 14.74 1.74
N GLY A 98 -5.05 13.69 1.40
CA GLY A 98 -4.17 13.65 0.23
C GLY A 98 -2.88 12.86 0.44
N PRO A 99 -2.09 13.12 1.50
CA PRO A 99 -0.81 12.46 1.74
C PRO A 99 -0.88 10.93 1.78
N GLU A 100 -2.02 10.38 2.18
CA GLU A 100 -2.25 8.94 2.30
C GLU A 100 -2.08 8.19 0.96
N ASN A 101 -2.32 8.86 -0.17
CA ASN A 101 -2.24 8.27 -1.52
C ASN A 101 -0.88 8.49 -2.21
N GLY A 102 0.18 8.79 -1.44
CA GLY A 102 1.51 9.11 -1.95
C GLY A 102 1.93 10.53 -1.57
N PRO A 103 2.75 10.70 -0.51
CA PRO A 103 3.16 12.02 -0.05
C PRO A 103 4.18 12.65 -1.01
N ASP A 104 3.76 13.69 -1.72
CA ASP A 104 4.65 14.59 -2.46
C ASP A 104 5.11 15.72 -1.53
N LEU A 105 6.44 15.83 -1.33
CA LEU A 105 7.08 16.85 -0.49
C LEU A 105 7.11 18.25 -1.13
N THR A 106 6.91 18.35 -2.44
CA THR A 106 6.91 19.61 -3.20
C THR A 106 5.51 20.24 -3.32
N ARG A 107 4.47 19.42 -3.13
CA ARG A 107 3.07 19.79 -3.27
C ARG A 107 2.57 20.70 -2.14
N GLU A 108 1.70 21.66 -2.52
CA GLU A 108 0.79 22.35 -1.61
C GLU A 108 -0.48 21.52 -1.39
N TYR A 109 -0.88 21.36 -0.13
CA TYR A 109 -2.12 20.71 0.26
C TYR A 109 -3.10 21.79 0.71
N GLU A 110 -4.33 21.71 0.23
CA GLU A 110 -5.39 22.68 0.47
C GLU A 110 -6.56 21.96 1.14
N GLN A 111 -7.24 22.67 2.03
CA GLN A 111 -8.53 22.29 2.63
C GLN A 111 -9.55 23.38 2.23
N ASP A 112 -10.83 23.23 2.56
CA ASP A 112 -11.86 24.28 2.43
C ASP A 112 -11.64 25.45 3.44
N THR A 113 -10.43 26.01 3.44
CA THR A 113 -9.94 27.09 4.29
C THR A 113 -8.95 27.91 3.45
N PRO A 114 -8.67 29.19 3.80
CA PRO A 114 -7.65 29.97 3.09
C PRO A 114 -6.20 29.51 3.36
N PHE A 115 -6.00 28.45 4.15
CA PHE A 115 -4.68 27.97 4.55
C PHE A 115 -4.16 26.90 3.58
N LYS A 116 -2.90 27.10 3.15
CA LYS A 116 -2.13 26.11 2.40
C LYS A 116 -1.11 25.44 3.29
N TYR A 117 -1.05 24.12 3.23
CA TYR A 117 -0.13 23.30 4.00
C TYR A 117 1.04 22.84 3.11
N LYS A 118 2.25 22.93 3.66
CA LYS A 118 3.50 22.44 3.06
C LYS A 118 4.25 21.58 4.05
N TRP A 119 4.96 20.59 3.53
CA TRP A 119 5.89 19.79 4.32
C TRP A 119 7.01 20.67 4.87
N LYS A 120 7.22 20.64 6.18
CA LYS A 120 8.33 21.28 6.88
C LYS A 120 9.32 20.21 7.32
N ARG A 121 10.62 20.44 7.11
CA ARG A 121 11.69 19.49 7.47
C ARG A 121 12.21 19.79 8.87
N HIS A 122 12.32 18.75 9.69
CA HIS A 122 12.68 18.82 11.10
C HIS A 122 13.91 17.93 11.41
N PRO A 123 15.14 18.41 11.13
CA PRO A 123 16.39 17.72 11.50
C PRO A 123 16.68 17.73 13.01
N GLU A 124 15.98 18.54 13.79
CA GLU A 124 16.12 18.67 15.24
C GLU A 124 15.29 17.65 16.04
N TRP A 125 14.42 16.88 15.38
CA TRP A 125 13.63 15.83 16.03
C TRP A 125 14.39 14.50 16.03
N GLU A 126 14.60 13.95 17.24
CA GLU A 126 15.34 12.72 17.48
C GLU A 126 14.39 11.56 17.78
N ASP A 127 14.70 10.38 17.23
CA ASP A 127 14.03 9.12 17.60
C ASP A 127 14.29 8.80 19.09
N GLY A 128 13.33 8.16 19.75
CA GLY A 128 13.38 7.81 21.16
C GLY A 128 13.07 8.97 22.12
N LYS A 129 12.75 10.16 21.60
CA LYS A 129 12.25 11.30 22.39
C LYS A 129 10.79 11.58 22.04
N GLY A 130 9.99 11.87 23.07
CA GLY A 130 8.62 12.33 22.93
C GLY A 130 8.55 13.75 22.34
N LEU A 131 7.66 13.95 21.38
CA LEU A 131 7.40 15.24 20.75
C LEU A 131 5.99 15.72 21.12
N ASP A 132 5.89 16.68 22.03
CA ASP A 132 4.65 17.40 22.36
C ASP A 132 4.16 18.17 21.12
N LEU A 133 3.05 17.72 20.53
CA LEU A 133 2.52 18.24 19.27
C LEU A 133 1.58 19.43 19.45
N ARG A 134 0.96 19.56 20.64
CA ARG A 134 -0.07 20.58 20.96
C ARG A 134 -1.17 20.71 19.90
N LEU A 135 -1.57 19.58 19.31
CA LEU A 135 -2.63 19.51 18.33
C LEU A 135 -3.96 20.01 18.93
N PRO A 136 -4.71 20.86 18.21
CA PRO A 136 -6.08 21.20 18.56
C PRO A 136 -7.01 19.97 18.61
N ALA A 137 -8.19 20.14 19.19
CA ALA A 137 -9.28 19.17 19.08
C ALA A 137 -9.71 18.98 17.60
N ASN A 138 -10.16 17.76 17.26
CA ASN A 138 -10.56 17.32 15.92
C ASN A 138 -9.54 17.69 14.81
N SER A 139 -8.27 17.38 15.03
CA SER A 139 -7.19 17.71 14.09
C SER A 139 -6.24 16.56 13.83
N SER A 140 -5.59 16.54 12.66
CA SER A 140 -4.55 15.57 12.31
C SER A 140 -3.26 16.26 11.89
N MET A 141 -2.13 15.65 12.19
CA MET A 141 -0.82 16.04 11.69
C MET A 141 -0.14 14.80 11.09
N TYR A 142 0.48 15.00 9.93
CA TYR A 142 1.17 13.94 9.21
C TYR A 142 2.67 14.07 9.42
N PHE A 143 3.34 12.93 9.57
CA PHE A 143 4.79 12.82 9.74
C PHE A 143 5.34 11.88 8.69
N TYR A 144 6.40 12.28 8.01
CA TYR A 144 6.99 11.54 6.91
C TYR A 144 8.50 11.46 7.02
N ARG A 145 9.10 10.32 6.65
CA ARG A 145 10.55 10.18 6.52
C ARG A 145 10.91 9.10 5.51
N ILE A 146 12.17 9.14 5.07
CA ILE A 146 12.78 8.07 4.26
C ILE A 146 13.59 7.15 5.17
N ALA A 147 13.44 5.84 4.96
CA ALA A 147 14.25 4.78 5.56
C ALA A 147 15.11 4.11 4.46
N LYS A 148 16.44 4.26 4.53
CA LYS A 148 17.42 3.68 3.61
C LYS A 148 17.93 2.34 4.15
N ALA A 149 17.45 1.25 3.59
CA ALA A 149 17.80 -0.12 4.00
C ALA A 149 18.90 -0.73 3.12
N SER A 150 19.89 -1.38 3.72
CA SER A 150 21.00 -2.05 3.02
C SER A 150 20.57 -3.23 2.15
N GLN A 151 19.44 -3.85 2.49
CA GLN A 151 18.81 -4.98 1.80
C GLN A 151 17.31 -4.99 2.10
N ALA A 152 16.54 -5.80 1.37
CA ALA A 152 15.14 -6.02 1.73
C ALA A 152 15.05 -6.81 3.05
N GLY A 153 14.00 -6.57 3.84
CA GLY A 153 13.80 -7.28 5.11
C GLY A 153 12.79 -6.60 6.02
N LYS A 154 12.43 -7.30 7.10
CA LYS A 154 11.46 -6.80 8.09
C LYS A 154 12.14 -5.87 9.10
N ILE A 155 11.52 -4.73 9.38
CA ILE A 155 11.84 -3.88 10.53
C ILE A 155 10.75 -3.97 11.59
N LYS A 156 11.10 -3.55 12.80
CA LYS A 156 10.15 -3.23 13.87
C LYS A 156 10.43 -1.80 14.31
N PHE A 157 9.37 -1.07 14.64
CA PHE A 157 9.47 0.25 15.25
C PHE A 157 8.28 0.45 16.19
N THR A 158 8.46 1.34 17.16
CA THR A 158 7.49 1.64 18.20
C THR A 158 6.94 3.04 17.96
N VAL A 159 5.61 3.23 18.00
CA VAL A 159 4.98 4.55 17.85
C VAL A 159 4.03 4.84 19.02
N GLY A 160 4.22 5.96 19.71
CA GLY A 160 3.35 6.42 20.80
C GLY A 160 2.44 7.57 20.35
N THR A 161 1.16 7.52 20.72
CA THR A 161 0.12 8.54 20.41
C THR A 161 -0.99 8.58 21.47
N GLY A 162 -1.65 9.73 21.61
CA GLY A 162 -2.78 9.94 22.55
C GLY A 162 -4.12 9.39 22.06
N ASP A 163 -4.55 9.79 20.85
CA ASP A 163 -5.85 9.38 20.29
C ASP A 163 -5.68 8.44 19.07
N GLY A 164 -5.72 8.98 17.85
CA GLY A 164 -5.69 8.19 16.61
C GLY A 164 -4.30 8.07 15.97
N LEU A 165 -4.00 6.88 15.43
CA LEU A 165 -2.77 6.60 14.68
C LEU A 165 -3.05 5.71 13.46
N GLN A 166 -2.56 6.15 12.30
CA GLN A 166 -2.56 5.34 11.07
C GLN A 166 -1.15 5.41 10.45
N VAL A 167 -0.63 4.29 9.97
CA VAL A 167 0.76 4.16 9.51
C VAL A 167 0.84 3.43 8.19
N TRP A 168 1.57 4.02 7.25
CA TRP A 168 1.88 3.44 5.96
C TRP A 168 3.39 3.29 5.78
N VAL A 169 3.80 2.19 5.15
CA VAL A 169 5.19 1.96 4.73
C VAL A 169 5.17 1.59 3.25
N ASN A 170 5.93 2.32 2.42
CA ASN A 170 5.90 2.17 0.96
C ASN A 170 4.53 2.37 0.29
N GLY A 171 3.58 3.01 1.00
CA GLY A 171 2.18 3.20 0.56
C GLY A 171 1.21 2.17 1.12
N ASP A 172 1.69 1.02 1.61
CA ASP A 172 0.85 0.00 2.23
C ASP A 172 0.50 0.40 3.67
N GLU A 173 -0.80 0.35 4.03
CA GLU A 173 -1.24 0.53 5.42
C GLU A 173 -0.79 -0.69 6.26
N VAL A 174 0.08 -0.45 7.24
CA VAL A 174 0.63 -1.50 8.12
C VAL A 174 0.04 -1.46 9.53
N PHE A 175 -0.64 -0.36 9.91
CA PHE A 175 -1.29 -0.21 11.21
C PHE A 175 -2.36 0.89 11.18
N LYS A 176 -3.46 0.66 11.92
CA LYS A 176 -4.51 1.66 12.16
C LYS A 176 -5.20 1.42 13.50
N ARG A 177 -5.30 2.46 14.34
CA ARG A 177 -6.09 2.48 15.59
C ARG A 177 -6.70 3.86 15.79
N PHE A 178 -7.93 3.90 16.31
CA PHE A 178 -8.52 5.11 16.86
C PHE A 178 -9.26 4.77 18.15
N GLU A 179 -8.75 5.28 19.27
CA GLU A 179 -9.35 5.22 20.60
C GLU A 179 -9.03 6.56 21.27
N VAL A 180 -9.99 7.17 21.95
CA VAL A 180 -9.84 8.52 22.52
C VAL A 180 -9.35 8.45 23.97
N GLY A 181 -8.41 9.32 24.34
CA GLY A 181 -7.88 9.45 25.69
C GLY A 181 -6.98 8.31 26.13
N ASN A 182 -6.50 7.47 25.21
CA ASN A 182 -5.73 6.26 25.52
C ASN A 182 -4.30 6.35 24.98
N ALA A 183 -3.41 6.96 25.78
CA ALA A 183 -1.99 7.11 25.48
C ALA A 183 -1.32 5.74 25.28
N ASN A 184 -1.25 5.31 24.03
CA ASN A 184 -0.89 3.96 23.62
C ASN A 184 0.42 3.95 22.84
N THR A 185 1.16 2.85 23.00
CA THR A 185 2.47 2.62 22.38
C THR A 185 2.45 1.33 21.57
N GLU A 186 2.53 1.46 20.26
CA GLU A 186 2.27 0.41 19.29
C GLU A 186 3.55 -0.15 18.69
N LYS A 187 3.72 -1.47 18.70
CA LYS A 187 4.89 -2.15 18.10
C LYS A 187 4.58 -2.61 16.69
N ILE A 188 4.91 -1.77 15.72
CA ILE A 188 4.61 -1.98 14.30
C ILE A 188 5.73 -2.80 13.65
N SER A 189 5.35 -3.76 12.80
CA SER A 189 6.28 -4.55 11.98
C SER A 189 5.99 -4.31 10.50
N ALA A 190 7.00 -3.91 9.73
CA ALA A 190 6.84 -3.60 8.30
C ALA A 190 7.96 -4.22 7.47
N ASN A 191 7.68 -4.50 6.20
CA ASN A 191 8.68 -4.98 5.25
C ASN A 191 9.29 -3.79 4.49
N LEU A 192 10.62 -3.75 4.41
CA LEU A 192 11.36 -2.80 3.59
C LEU A 192 11.92 -3.47 2.33
N HIS A 193 11.98 -2.70 1.25
CA HIS A 193 12.78 -2.96 0.07
C HIS A 193 14.24 -2.53 0.31
N ARG A 194 15.18 -3.04 -0.50
CA ARG A 194 16.54 -2.49 -0.55
C ARG A 194 16.50 -1.06 -1.09
N GLY A 195 17.26 -0.15 -0.47
CA GLY A 195 17.29 1.26 -0.87
C GLY A 195 16.30 2.10 -0.06
N SER A 196 15.73 3.13 -0.68
CA SER A 196 14.81 4.07 -0.03
C SER A 196 13.42 3.48 0.14
N ASN A 197 12.86 3.64 1.33
CA ASN A 197 11.50 3.28 1.68
C ASN A 197 10.80 4.49 2.28
N THR A 198 9.50 4.64 2.06
CA THR A 198 8.71 5.71 2.66
C THR A 198 8.07 5.23 3.96
N ILE A 199 7.99 6.11 4.95
CA ILE A 199 7.18 5.92 6.16
C ILE A 199 6.33 7.16 6.33
N LEU A 200 5.01 6.98 6.41
CA LEU A 200 4.03 8.02 6.65
C LEU A 200 3.24 7.65 7.91
N LEU A 201 3.09 8.61 8.83
CA LEU A 201 2.20 8.54 9.99
C LEU A 201 1.12 9.60 9.84
N LYS A 202 -0.13 9.28 10.21
CA LYS A 202 -1.19 10.24 10.53
C LYS A 202 -1.46 10.11 12.02
N VAL A 203 -1.18 11.17 12.77
CA VAL A 203 -1.59 11.32 14.17
C VAL A 203 -2.85 12.17 14.20
N TYR A 204 -3.90 11.70 14.86
CA TYR A 204 -5.15 12.42 15.06
C TYR A 204 -5.34 12.73 16.55
N ASN A 205 -5.90 13.90 16.86
CA ASN A 205 -6.26 14.34 18.19
C ASN A 205 -7.75 14.69 18.22
N GLN A 206 -8.48 14.08 19.15
CA GLN A 206 -9.91 14.28 19.36
C GLN A 206 -10.13 15.49 20.27
N ASP A 207 -9.64 15.46 21.51
CA ASP A 207 -9.66 16.59 22.46
C ASP A 207 -8.55 16.57 23.53
N SER A 208 -7.60 15.62 23.44
CA SER A 208 -6.63 15.33 24.50
C SER A 208 -5.24 15.96 24.28
N ALA A 209 -4.28 15.61 25.14
CA ALA A 209 -2.88 15.95 24.96
C ALA A 209 -2.26 15.07 23.88
N SER A 210 -1.61 15.69 22.89
CA SER A 210 -1.08 15.00 21.71
C SER A 210 0.44 14.95 21.71
N GLU A 211 0.96 13.74 21.60
CA GLU A 211 2.39 13.44 21.50
C GLU A 211 2.64 12.52 20.31
N LEU A 212 3.82 12.64 19.71
CA LEU A 212 4.41 11.60 18.87
C LEU A 212 5.68 11.07 19.54
N TYR A 213 5.73 9.76 19.77
CA TYR A 213 6.96 9.03 20.07
C TYR A 213 7.29 8.08 18.92
N PHE A 214 8.57 7.94 18.56
CA PHE A 214 9.03 6.97 17.55
C PHE A 214 10.38 6.35 17.95
N GLU A 215 10.48 5.03 18.02
CA GLU A 215 11.71 4.28 18.31
C GLU A 215 11.92 3.14 17.30
N LYS A 216 13.18 2.80 16.99
CA LYS A 216 13.61 2.02 15.82
C LYS A 216 14.93 1.28 16.03
#